data_AF-A0A087BH98-F1
#
_entry.id   AF-A0A087BH98-F1
#
_cell.length_a   1.000
_cell.length_b   1.000
_cell.length_c   1.000
_cell.angle_alpha   90.00
_cell.angle_beta   90.00
_cell.angle_gamma   90.00
#
_symmetry.space_group_name_H-M   'P 1'
#
loop_
_entity.id
_entity.type
_entity.pdbx_description
1 polymer ?
#
loop_
_entity_poly.entity_id
_entity_poly.type
_entity_poly.pdbx_seq_one_letter_code
_entity_poly.pdbx_strand_id
1 'polypeptide(L)'
;MRNTICATLTATTLALCTALAGCGSASKPSTTAHAIAATGTTCSASQSGIRICTVTLSDTRQVDCVITAGTYGKSGITCDWAHAS
;
A
#
# COMPACT_ATOMS: atom_id res chain seq x y z
N MET A 1 -26.29 21.54 -27.34
CA MET A 1 -24.94 21.84 -26.80
C MET A 1 -24.67 21.28 -25.39
N ARG A 2 -25.63 20.63 -24.70
CA ARG A 2 -25.41 19.95 -23.39
C ARG A 2 -24.84 18.52 -23.49
N ASN A 3 -24.93 17.89 -24.67
CA ASN A 3 -24.54 16.49 -24.87
C ASN A 3 -23.03 16.27 -25.05
N THR A 4 -22.32 17.27 -25.60
CA THR A 4 -20.85 17.24 -25.81
C THR A 4 -20.06 17.49 -24.52
N ILE A 5 -20.66 18.17 -23.53
CA ILE A 5 -20.06 18.44 -22.22
C ILE A 5 -20.07 17.16 -21.36
N CYS A 6 -21.14 16.37 -21.40
CA CYS A 6 -21.19 15.08 -20.70
C CYS A 6 -20.20 14.06 -21.26
N ALA A 7 -20.00 14.02 -22.58
CA ALA A 7 -19.10 13.06 -23.23
C ALA A 7 -17.62 13.34 -22.95
N THR A 8 -17.25 14.61 -22.75
CA THR A 8 -15.87 15.00 -22.43
C THR A 8 -15.53 14.77 -20.96
N LEU A 9 -16.50 14.90 -20.06
CA LEU A 9 -16.31 14.68 -18.62
C LEU A 9 -16.12 13.19 -18.28
N THR A 10 -16.81 12.29 -18.97
CA THR A 10 -16.62 10.84 -18.79
C THR A 10 -15.27 10.35 -19.32
N ALA A 11 -14.77 10.94 -20.42
CA ALA A 11 -13.47 10.58 -20.99
C ALA A 11 -12.30 10.97 -20.08
N THR A 12 -12.34 12.16 -19.46
CA THR A 12 -11.28 12.61 -18.55
C THR A 12 -11.24 11.80 -17.25
N THR A 13 -12.41 11.40 -16.73
CA THR A 13 -12.50 10.58 -15.51
C THR A 13 -11.90 9.19 -15.71
N LEU A 14 -12.10 8.59 -16.89
CA LEU A 14 -11.59 7.24 -17.18
C LEU A 14 -10.05 7.20 -17.37
N ALA A 15 -9.47 8.27 -17.91
CA ALA A 15 -8.01 8.40 -18.09
C ALA A 15 -7.25 8.60 -16.76
N LEU A 16 -7.89 9.23 -15.76
CA LEU A 16 -7.30 9.43 -14.43
C LEU A 16 -7.25 8.11 -13.63
N CYS A 17 -8.25 7.24 -13.79
CA CYS A 17 -8.28 5.92 -13.14
C CYS A 17 -7.22 4.96 -13.71
N THR A 18 -6.91 5.03 -15.01
CA THR A 18 -5.87 4.18 -15.63
C THR A 18 -4.45 4.66 -15.33
N ALA A 19 -4.25 5.93 -15.01
CA ALA A 19 -2.94 6.44 -14.57
C ALA A 19 -2.59 6.00 -13.14
N LEU A 20 -3.56 5.80 -12.25
CA LEU A 20 -3.30 5.39 -10.86
C LEU A 20 -2.97 3.90 -10.70
N ALA A 21 -3.30 3.07 -11.70
CA ALA A 21 -2.81 1.69 -11.78
C ALA A 21 -1.30 1.59 -12.07
N GLY A 22 -0.62 2.71 -12.40
CA GLY A 22 0.80 2.76 -12.76
C GLY A 22 1.76 3.24 -11.66
N CYS A 23 1.27 3.77 -10.52
CA CYS A 23 2.12 4.13 -9.38
C CYS A 23 2.33 2.93 -8.44
N GLY A 24 2.81 1.85 -9.02
CA GLY A 24 3.11 0.61 -8.34
C GLY A 24 4.18 -0.13 -9.11
N SER A 25 5.30 0.55 -9.41
CA SER A 25 6.52 -0.15 -9.79
C SER A 25 6.99 -0.95 -8.58
N ALA A 26 6.34 -2.09 -8.33
CA ALA A 26 6.87 -3.14 -7.50
C ALA A 26 8.27 -3.43 -8.07
N SER A 27 9.28 -3.15 -7.26
CA SER A 27 10.67 -3.45 -7.58
C SER A 27 10.72 -4.91 -8.04
N LYS A 28 11.25 -5.11 -9.25
CA LYS A 28 11.44 -6.43 -9.87
C LYS A 28 11.86 -7.43 -8.78
N PRO A 29 11.09 -8.50 -8.53
CA PRO A 29 11.46 -9.45 -7.49
C PRO A 29 12.85 -9.98 -7.83
N SER A 30 13.81 -9.70 -6.94
CA SER A 30 15.13 -10.30 -7.03
C SER A 30 14.93 -11.80 -7.08
N THR A 31 15.40 -12.40 -8.15
CA THR A 31 15.37 -13.85 -8.35
C THR A 31 16.11 -14.45 -7.15
N THR A 32 15.40 -15.22 -6.32
CA THR A 32 15.88 -15.95 -5.11
C THR A 32 15.56 -15.35 -3.72
N ALA A 33 14.40 -14.73 -3.52
CA ALA A 33 13.74 -14.79 -2.22
C ALA A 33 12.33 -15.33 -2.43
N HIS A 34 11.89 -16.27 -1.60
CA HIS A 34 10.48 -16.67 -1.56
C HIS A 34 9.68 -15.38 -1.35
N ALA A 35 9.07 -14.86 -2.42
CA ALA A 35 8.30 -13.63 -2.37
C ALA A 35 6.99 -13.97 -1.65
N ILE A 36 7.06 -13.97 -0.32
CA ILE A 36 5.90 -14.18 0.53
C ILE A 36 5.06 -12.91 0.40
N ALA A 37 4.03 -13.00 -0.45
CA ALA A 37 3.09 -11.90 -0.65
C ALA A 37 2.26 -11.69 0.62
N ALA A 38 1.93 -10.44 0.93
CA ALA A 38 0.93 -10.11 1.93
C ALA A 38 -0.48 -10.38 1.39
N THR A 39 -1.31 -11.06 2.16
CA THR A 39 -2.72 -11.37 1.86
C THR A 39 -3.69 -10.49 2.64
N GLY A 40 -3.24 -9.88 3.74
CA GLY A 40 -4.04 -8.99 4.56
C GLY A 40 -3.19 -7.97 5.32
N THR A 41 -3.78 -6.83 5.65
CA THR A 41 -3.13 -5.81 6.49
C THR A 41 -4.20 -5.13 7.34
N THR A 42 -4.03 -5.18 8.65
CA THR A 42 -4.91 -4.51 9.61
C THR A 42 -4.09 -3.51 10.41
N CYS A 43 -4.51 -2.25 10.45
CA CYS A 43 -3.79 -1.19 11.16
C CYS A 43 -4.62 -0.63 12.31
N SER A 44 -3.93 -0.37 13.42
CA SER A 44 -4.44 0.41 14.55
C SER A 44 -4.65 1.88 14.18
N ALA A 45 -5.37 2.60 15.03
CA ALA A 45 -5.44 4.07 14.93
C ALA A 45 -4.03 4.66 15.11
N SER A 46 -3.74 5.73 14.37
CA SER A 46 -2.47 6.45 14.51
C SER A 46 -2.45 7.24 15.81
N GLN A 47 -1.39 7.08 16.61
CA GLN A 47 -1.16 7.77 17.88
C GLN A 47 0.21 8.45 17.82
N SER A 48 0.25 9.78 17.92
CA SER A 48 1.50 10.58 17.86
C SER A 48 2.36 10.30 16.62
N GLY A 49 1.72 10.05 15.47
CA GLY A 49 2.42 9.73 14.22
C GLY A 49 2.92 8.28 14.14
N ILE A 50 2.62 7.43 15.12
CA ILE A 50 2.97 6.01 15.11
C ILE A 50 1.70 5.20 14.86
N ARG A 51 1.79 4.21 13.99
CA ARG A 51 0.70 3.28 13.69
C ARG A 51 1.25 1.86 13.61
N ILE A 52 0.62 0.94 14.32
CA ILE A 52 0.98 -0.48 14.28
C ILE A 52 0.05 -1.17 13.29
N CYS A 53 0.61 -1.95 12.38
CA CYS A 53 -0.11 -2.73 11.38
C CYS A 53 0.32 -4.18 11.44
N THR A 54 -0.63 -5.10 11.60
CA THR A 54 -0.39 -6.53 11.49
C THR A 54 -0.59 -6.94 10.04
N VAL A 55 0.44 -7.52 9.42
CA VAL A 55 0.44 -8.01 8.05
C VAL A 55 0.29 -9.52 8.07
N THR A 56 -0.74 -10.03 7.41
CA THR A 56 -0.92 -11.46 7.18
C THR A 56 -0.24 -11.85 5.88
N LEU A 57 0.61 -12.85 5.94
CA LEU A 57 1.37 -13.38 4.83
C LEU A 57 0.62 -14.50 4.11
N SER A 58 1.04 -14.81 2.90
CA SER A 58 0.49 -15.88 2.06
C SER A 58 0.61 -17.26 2.68
N ASP A 59 1.59 -17.46 3.56
CA ASP A 59 1.75 -18.68 4.34
C ASP A 59 1.11 -18.60 5.73
N THR A 60 0.13 -17.70 5.90
CA THR A 60 -0.68 -17.47 7.12
C THR A 60 0.02 -16.80 8.29
N ARG A 61 1.35 -16.71 8.25
CA ARG A 61 2.13 -16.00 9.27
C ARG A 61 1.69 -14.55 9.42
N GLN A 62 1.71 -14.05 10.64
CA GLN A 62 1.44 -12.66 10.97
C GLN A 62 2.73 -11.95 11.37
N VAL A 63 2.90 -10.73 10.89
CA VAL A 63 4.05 -9.88 11.18
C VAL A 63 3.56 -8.52 11.63
N ASP A 64 4.01 -8.04 12.78
CA ASP A 64 3.68 -6.70 13.25
C ASP A 64 4.67 -5.68 12.72
N CYS A 65 4.13 -4.66 12.05
CA CYS A 65 4.88 -3.56 11.48
C CYS A 65 4.54 -2.26 12.19
N VAL A 66 5.57 -1.55 12.66
CA VAL A 66 5.46 -0.19 13.18
C VAL A 66 5.73 0.78 12.04
N ILE A 67 4.73 1.60 11.74
CA ILE A 67 4.80 2.68 10.77
C ILE A 67 4.95 3.99 11.54
N THR A 68 5.96 4.77 11.20
CA THR A 68 6.17 6.11 11.75
C THR A 68 5.96 7.14 10.65
N ALA A 69 5.06 8.08 10.87
CA ALA A 69 4.91 9.30 10.09
C ALA A 69 5.76 10.40 10.76
N GLY A 70 7.00 10.55 10.29
CA GLY A 70 7.86 11.64 10.71
C GLY A 70 7.44 12.97 10.07
N THR A 71 7.90 14.06 10.67
CA THR A 71 7.70 15.42 10.14
C THR A 71 8.52 15.61 8.86
N TYR A 72 8.07 16.47 7.94
CA TYR A 72 8.74 16.77 6.65
C TYR A 72 8.77 15.60 5.64
N GLY A 73 7.74 14.74 5.64
CA GLY A 73 7.57 13.70 4.63
C GLY A 73 8.49 12.49 4.80
N LYS A 74 9.15 12.36 5.96
CA LYS A 74 9.92 11.15 6.28
C LYS A 74 9.02 10.15 6.98
N SER A 75 8.64 9.09 6.28
CA SER A 75 8.01 7.93 6.91
C SER A 75 8.97 6.75 6.97
N GLY A 76 8.84 5.96 8.02
CA GLY A 76 9.56 4.71 8.21
C GLY A 76 8.59 3.57 8.43
N ILE A 77 8.99 2.37 8.03
CA ILE A 77 8.32 1.13 8.39
C ILE A 77 9.37 0.15 8.88
N THR A 78 9.10 -0.46 10.02
CA THR A 78 9.89 -1.57 10.56
C THR A 78 8.94 -2.70 10.91
N CYS A 79 9.32 -3.93 10.64
CA CYS A 79 8.48 -5.10 10.86
C CYS A 79 9.23 -6.12 11.71
N ASP A 80 8.54 -6.70 12.69
CA ASP A 80 9.08 -7.71 13.58
C ASP A 80 8.94 -9.11 12.96
N TRP A 81 10.01 -9.55 12.31
CA TRP A 81 10.10 -10.87 11.72
C TRP A 81 10.51 -11.96 12.73
N ALA A 82 11.01 -11.58 13.91
CA ALA A 82 11.46 -12.54 14.91
C ALA A 82 10.29 -13.28 15.56
N HIS A 83 9.12 -12.66 15.60
CA HIS A 83 7.89 -13.22 16.17
C HIS A 83 6.84 -13.57 15.10
N ALA A 84 7.24 -13.75 13.84
CA ALA A 84 6.31 -14.10 12.78
C ALA A 84 5.69 -15.50 13.01
N SER A 85 4.36 -15.57 13.19
CA SER A 85 3.63 -16.81 13.55
C SER A 85 2.47 -17.10 12.63
#